data_AF-A0A7V9Q5M3-F1
#
_entry.id   AF-A0A7V9Q5M3-F1
#
_cell.length_a   1.000
_cell.length_b   1.000
_cell.length_c   1.000
_cell.angle_alpha   90.00
_cell.angle_beta   90.00
_cell.angle_gamma   90.00
#
_symmetry.space_group_name_H-M   'P 1'
#
loop_
_entity.id
_entity.type
_entity.pdbx_description
1 polymer ?
#
loop_
_entity_poly.entity_id
_entity_poly.type
_entity_poly.pdbx_seq_one_letter_code
_entity_poly.pdbx_strand_id
1 'polypeptide(L)'
;MSTNFIETFEQTAASVLDTIADAVVGKAAALRDGTEHRGVELPRDLYAHDAAQTEWWYYTGHMETARGRRFGFELVFFKRRTDLDRFGVVPLRLIANPLYFAHFGVTDESRQKFRYDHRKSARGMFDLPAVYSAKRYYLRLGDWTVREAHGLHLLRATLGDDLIFEVALKP
;
A
#
# COMPACT_ATOMS: atom_id res chain seq x y z
N MET A 1 -22.37 -36.02 15.21
CA MET A 1 -23.32 -35.94 14.08
C MET A 1 -23.90 -34.52 13.91
N SER A 2 -23.23 -33.44 14.37
CA SER A 2 -23.76 -32.06 14.27
C SER A 2 -22.92 -31.12 13.39
N THR A 3 -21.83 -31.59 12.79
CA THR A 3 -20.90 -30.77 12.00
C THR A 3 -21.54 -30.27 10.70
N ASN A 4 -22.32 -31.11 10.02
CA ASN A 4 -22.90 -30.78 8.71
C ASN A 4 -23.94 -29.65 8.75
N PHE A 5 -24.67 -29.47 9.86
CA PHE A 5 -25.75 -28.47 9.93
C PHE A 5 -25.19 -27.04 10.10
N ILE A 6 -24.13 -26.91 10.91
CA ILE A 6 -23.43 -25.62 11.10
C ILE A 6 -22.71 -25.21 9.83
N GLU A 7 -21.99 -26.15 9.17
CA GLU A 7 -21.32 -25.87 7.90
C GLU A 7 -22.31 -25.43 6.80
N THR A 8 -23.49 -26.06 6.72
CA THR A 8 -24.52 -25.69 5.75
C THR A 8 -25.06 -24.28 6.01
N PHE A 9 -25.25 -23.91 7.28
CA PHE A 9 -25.70 -22.57 7.66
C PHE A 9 -24.64 -21.50 7.35
N GLU A 10 -23.37 -21.75 7.68
CA GLU A 10 -22.27 -20.84 7.38
C GLU A 10 -22.06 -20.66 5.87
N GLN A 11 -22.14 -21.73 5.08
CA GLN A 11 -22.07 -21.66 3.61
C GLN A 11 -23.21 -20.83 3.02
N THR A 12 -24.42 -20.99 3.57
CA THR A 12 -25.58 -20.20 3.15
C THR A 12 -25.38 -18.72 3.49
N ALA A 13 -24.94 -18.41 4.72
CA ALA A 13 -24.66 -17.05 5.15
C ALA A 13 -23.53 -16.39 4.33
N ALA A 14 -22.44 -17.12 4.05
CA ALA A 14 -21.34 -16.65 3.22
C ALA A 14 -21.80 -16.33 1.78
N SER A 15 -22.63 -17.19 1.18
CA SER A 15 -23.18 -16.99 -0.17
C SER A 15 -24.06 -15.74 -0.26
N VAL A 16 -24.90 -15.50 0.75
CA VAL A 16 -25.73 -14.28 0.83
C VAL A 16 -24.85 -13.04 0.94
N LEU A 17 -23.83 -13.06 1.80
CA LEU A 17 -22.89 -11.94 1.95
C LEU A 17 -22.06 -11.69 0.68
N ASP A 18 -21.71 -12.74 -0.07
CA ASP A 18 -21.04 -12.60 -1.36
C ASP A 18 -21.92 -11.96 -2.41
N THR A 19 -23.21 -12.33 -2.45
CA THR A 19 -24.19 -11.72 -3.36
C THR A 19 -24.34 -10.22 -3.06
N ILE A 20 -24.39 -9.86 -1.78
CA ILE A 20 -24.42 -8.45 -1.35
C ILE A 20 -23.11 -7.74 -1.74
N ALA A 21 -21.96 -8.36 -1.49
CA ALA A 21 -20.66 -7.80 -1.86
C ALA A 21 -20.53 -7.58 -3.37
N ASP A 22 -20.96 -8.53 -4.18
CA ASP A 22 -20.97 -8.40 -5.63
C ASP A 22 -21.85 -7.25 -6.11
N ALA A 23 -23.00 -7.05 -5.48
CA ALA A 23 -23.91 -5.95 -5.82
C ALA A 23 -23.39 -4.57 -5.39
N VAL A 24 -22.72 -4.48 -4.23
CA VAL A 24 -22.30 -3.19 -3.65
C VAL A 24 -20.92 -2.76 -4.13
N VAL A 25 -19.94 -3.68 -4.15
CA VAL A 25 -18.53 -3.37 -4.44
C VAL A 25 -17.99 -4.06 -5.70
N GLY A 26 -18.82 -4.84 -6.40
CA GLY A 26 -18.42 -5.63 -7.57
C GLY A 26 -17.71 -6.93 -7.19
N LYS A 27 -17.62 -7.86 -8.15
CA LYS A 27 -17.01 -9.19 -7.95
C LYS A 27 -15.54 -9.12 -7.54
N ALA A 28 -15.11 -10.07 -6.71
CA ALA A 28 -13.69 -10.29 -6.43
C ALA A 28 -12.94 -10.52 -7.75
N ALA A 29 -11.86 -9.77 -7.97
CA ALA A 29 -11.07 -9.94 -9.19
C ALA A 29 -10.18 -11.18 -9.08
N ALA A 30 -9.85 -11.76 -10.24
CA ALA A 30 -8.72 -12.69 -10.33
C ALA A 30 -7.44 -11.91 -10.01
N LEU A 31 -6.78 -12.29 -8.92
CA LEU A 31 -5.50 -11.73 -8.51
C LEU A 31 -4.37 -12.47 -9.20
N ARG A 32 -3.26 -11.76 -9.44
CA ARG A 32 -1.99 -12.37 -9.84
C ARG A 32 -1.55 -13.34 -8.75
N ASP A 33 -1.50 -14.63 -9.06
CA ASP A 33 -1.10 -15.69 -8.12
C ASP A 33 0.40 -16.02 -8.17
N GLY A 34 1.14 -15.34 -9.05
CA GLY A 34 2.58 -15.49 -9.21
C GLY A 34 3.00 -16.66 -10.10
N THR A 35 2.07 -17.43 -10.68
CA THR A 35 2.36 -18.52 -11.63
C THR A 35 2.64 -18.03 -13.05
N GLU A 36 2.40 -16.74 -13.30
CA GLU A 36 2.70 -16.09 -14.56
C GLU A 36 4.20 -15.83 -14.73
N HIS A 37 4.86 -16.74 -15.43
CA HIS A 37 6.27 -16.60 -15.81
C HIS A 37 6.45 -15.64 -17.00
N ARG A 38 5.99 -14.39 -16.88
CA ARG A 38 6.37 -13.32 -17.83
C ARG A 38 7.64 -12.63 -17.32
N GLY A 39 8.55 -12.32 -18.24
CA GLY A 39 9.72 -11.51 -17.93
C GLY A 39 9.32 -10.10 -17.48
N VAL A 40 10.20 -9.46 -16.70
CA VAL A 40 10.05 -8.06 -16.28
C VAL A 40 10.25 -7.15 -17.49
N GLU A 41 9.30 -6.25 -17.73
CA GLU A 41 9.33 -5.25 -18.80
C GLU A 41 9.37 -3.84 -18.21
N LEU A 42 10.53 -3.19 -18.33
CA LEU A 42 10.70 -1.80 -17.92
C LEU A 42 10.37 -0.85 -19.09
N PRO A 43 9.73 0.31 -18.84
CA PRO A 43 9.38 0.85 -17.52
C PRO A 43 8.01 0.41 -17.00
N ARG A 44 7.22 -0.36 -17.76
CA ARG A 44 5.84 -0.75 -17.39
C ARG A 44 5.77 -1.33 -15.97
N ASP A 45 6.65 -2.27 -15.68
CA ASP A 45 6.66 -3.00 -14.41
C ASP A 45 7.30 -2.20 -13.25
N LEU A 46 7.67 -0.94 -13.48
CA LEU A 46 7.95 0.00 -12.38
C LEU A 46 6.64 0.54 -11.79
N TYR A 47 5.59 0.65 -12.59
CA TYR A 47 4.34 1.31 -12.20
C TYR A 47 3.49 0.42 -11.29
N ALA A 48 2.37 0.95 -10.82
CA ALA A 48 1.48 0.17 -9.95
C ALA A 48 0.77 -0.95 -10.71
N HIS A 49 0.68 -2.13 -10.06
CA HIS A 49 0.07 -3.33 -10.64
C HIS A 49 -1.33 -3.60 -10.06
N ASP A 50 -2.39 -3.22 -10.77
CA ASP A 50 -3.78 -3.31 -10.27
C ASP A 50 -4.18 -4.72 -9.80
N ALA A 51 -3.73 -5.75 -10.50
CA ALA A 51 -4.07 -7.14 -10.20
C ALA A 51 -3.17 -7.80 -9.13
N ALA A 52 -2.10 -7.12 -8.69
CA ALA A 52 -1.25 -7.64 -7.62
C ALA A 52 -2.00 -7.64 -6.29
N GLN A 53 -2.06 -8.79 -5.63
CA GLN A 53 -2.66 -8.88 -4.29
C GLN A 53 -1.89 -8.03 -3.29
N THR A 54 -0.56 -8.10 -3.35
CA THR A 54 0.34 -7.36 -2.48
C THR A 54 1.39 -6.65 -3.33
N GLU A 55 1.64 -5.39 -3.01
CA GLU A 55 2.63 -4.58 -3.71
C GLU A 55 3.33 -3.63 -2.73
N TRP A 56 4.63 -3.44 -2.93
CA TRP A 56 5.50 -2.65 -2.05
C TRP A 56 6.34 -1.69 -2.87
N TRP A 57 6.48 -0.47 -2.35
CA TRP A 57 7.49 0.50 -2.81
C TRP A 57 8.32 0.86 -1.59
N TYR A 58 9.56 0.40 -1.54
CA TYR A 58 10.39 0.53 -0.35
C TYR A 58 11.71 1.24 -0.65
N TYR A 59 11.89 2.39 -0.02
CA TYR A 59 13.09 3.20 -0.10
C TYR A 59 13.78 3.26 1.24
N THR A 60 15.06 2.94 1.27
CA THR A 60 15.92 3.09 2.44
C THR A 60 17.22 3.75 2.03
N GLY A 61 17.79 4.56 2.91
CA GLY A 61 19.04 5.24 2.61
C GLY A 61 19.61 6.01 3.77
N HIS A 62 20.82 6.53 3.52
CA HIS A 62 21.54 7.40 4.43
C HIS A 62 21.73 8.78 3.81
N MET A 63 21.75 9.80 4.65
CA MET A 63 21.98 11.18 4.27
C MET A 63 23.03 11.79 5.18
N GLU A 64 23.86 12.66 4.62
CA GLU A 64 24.83 13.44 5.38
C GLU A 64 24.67 14.92 5.03
N THR A 65 24.65 15.76 6.06
CA THR A 65 24.63 17.22 5.86
C THR A 65 26.03 17.72 5.51
N ALA A 66 26.14 18.91 4.91
CA ALA A 66 27.44 19.55 4.67
C ALA A 66 28.31 19.75 5.94
N ARG A 67 27.72 19.66 7.14
CA ARG A 67 28.41 19.73 8.43
C ARG A 67 28.73 18.36 9.04
N GLY A 68 28.56 17.26 8.30
CA GLY A 68 28.90 15.90 8.73
C GLY A 68 27.85 15.21 9.62
N ARG A 69 26.70 15.84 9.90
CA ARG A 69 25.60 15.18 10.61
C ARG A 69 24.96 14.10 9.74
N ARG A 70 24.81 12.89 10.27
CA ARG A 70 24.28 11.72 9.55
C ARG A 70 22.86 11.37 9.95
N PHE A 71 22.10 10.92 8.96
CA PHE A 71 20.74 10.46 9.11
C PHE A 71 20.53 9.15 8.34
N GLY A 72 19.68 8.27 8.87
CA GLY A 72 19.05 7.19 8.12
C GLY A 72 17.59 7.55 7.84
N PHE A 73 17.04 7.06 6.72
CA PHE A 73 15.61 7.15 6.47
C PHE A 73 15.06 5.87 5.86
N GLU A 74 13.77 5.66 6.07
CA GLU A 74 12.96 4.74 5.29
C GLU A 74 11.66 5.40 4.86
N LEU A 75 11.20 5.12 3.64
CA LEU A 75 9.88 5.47 3.16
C LEU A 75 9.31 4.26 2.44
N VAL A 76 8.23 3.69 2.99
CA VAL A 76 7.55 2.54 2.43
C VAL A 76 6.10 2.85 2.13
N PHE A 77 5.63 2.37 0.99
CA PHE A 77 4.21 2.27 0.69
C PHE A 77 3.86 0.80 0.45
N PHE A 78 2.70 0.40 0.94
CA PHE A 78 2.20 -0.95 0.88
C PHE A 78 0.76 -0.94 0.41
N LYS A 79 0.45 -1.82 -0.55
CA LYS A 79 -0.90 -2.10 -1.01
C LYS A 79 -1.24 -3.56 -0.69
N ARG A 80 -2.44 -3.78 -0.17
CA ARG A 80 -3.06 -5.10 -0.05
C ARG A 80 -4.48 -5.08 -0.62
N ARG A 81 -4.72 -5.91 -1.62
CA ARG A 81 -6.08 -6.25 -2.06
C ARG A 81 -6.66 -7.32 -1.15
N THR A 82 -7.92 -7.13 -0.77
CA THR A 82 -8.65 -8.01 0.15
C THR A 82 -9.76 -8.77 -0.55
N ASP A 83 -9.74 -8.83 -1.90
CA ASP A 83 -10.73 -9.52 -2.73
C ASP A 83 -11.01 -10.96 -2.27
N LEU A 84 -9.97 -11.66 -1.82
CA LEU A 84 -10.03 -13.06 -1.38
C LEU A 84 -10.04 -13.21 0.15
N ASP A 85 -9.90 -12.11 0.90
CA ASP A 85 -9.77 -12.16 2.36
C ASP A 85 -11.16 -12.12 3.03
N ARG A 86 -11.33 -12.85 4.13
CA ARG A 86 -12.59 -12.92 4.91
C ARG A 86 -12.34 -12.82 6.41
N PHE A 87 -13.31 -12.28 7.14
CA PHE A 87 -13.38 -12.34 8.61
C PHE A 87 -14.63 -13.11 9.02
N GLY A 88 -14.45 -14.37 9.41
CA GLY A 88 -15.56 -15.33 9.49
C GLY A 88 -16.22 -15.47 8.11
N VAL A 89 -17.54 -15.28 8.04
CA VAL A 89 -18.30 -15.30 6.78
C VAL A 89 -18.26 -13.97 6.01
N VAL A 90 -17.75 -12.89 6.60
CA VAL A 90 -17.80 -11.53 6.01
C VAL A 90 -16.64 -11.31 5.03
N PRO A 91 -16.91 -11.00 3.75
CA PRO A 91 -15.88 -10.61 2.78
C PRO A 91 -15.20 -9.30 3.19
N LEU A 92 -13.88 -9.29 3.38
CA LEU A 92 -13.16 -8.07 3.77
C LEU A 92 -13.18 -7.00 2.67
N ARG A 93 -13.44 -7.39 1.42
CA ARG A 93 -13.61 -6.46 0.30
C ARG A 93 -14.78 -5.47 0.48
N LEU A 94 -15.77 -5.80 1.31
CA LEU A 94 -16.84 -4.89 1.70
C LEU A 94 -16.37 -3.78 2.64
N ILE A 95 -15.31 -4.06 3.41
CA ILE A 95 -14.82 -3.18 4.47
C ILE A 95 -13.70 -2.29 3.94
N ALA A 96 -12.73 -2.90 3.23
CA ALA A 96 -11.56 -2.18 2.75
C ALA A 96 -10.87 -2.91 1.59
N ASN A 97 -11.01 -2.39 0.36
CA ASN A 97 -10.29 -2.93 -0.80
C ASN A 97 -9.97 -1.86 -1.85
N PRO A 98 -8.71 -1.61 -2.21
CA PRO A 98 -7.50 -2.07 -1.52
C PRO A 98 -7.28 -1.30 -0.22
N LEU A 99 -6.53 -1.93 0.69
CA LEU A 99 -5.87 -1.26 1.80
C LEU A 99 -4.53 -0.68 1.33
N TYR A 100 -4.29 0.57 1.68
CA TYR A 100 -3.01 1.24 1.51
C TYR A 100 -2.46 1.67 2.86
N PHE A 101 -1.16 1.47 3.03
CA PHE A 101 -0.40 1.98 4.16
C PHE A 101 0.86 2.66 3.65
N ALA A 102 1.34 3.65 4.38
CA ALA A 102 2.68 4.17 4.21
C ALA A 102 3.33 4.40 5.57
N HIS A 103 4.62 4.12 5.69
CA HIS A 103 5.42 4.43 6.86
C HIS A 103 6.65 5.22 6.44
N PHE A 104 6.95 6.25 7.23
CA PHE A 104 8.14 7.06 7.05
C PHE A 104 8.86 7.13 8.38
N GLY A 105 10.15 6.81 8.36
CA GLY A 105 11.02 6.84 9.52
C GLY A 105 12.27 7.66 9.20
N VAL A 106 12.73 8.45 10.17
CA VAL A 106 14.02 9.14 10.09
C VAL A 106 14.78 8.95 11.40
N THR A 107 16.05 8.57 11.28
CA THR A 107 16.98 8.39 12.38
C THR A 107 18.06 9.46 12.28
N ASP A 108 18.22 10.27 13.32
CA ASP A 108 19.34 11.18 13.49
C ASP A 108 20.42 10.49 14.32
N GLU A 109 21.49 10.04 13.65
CA GLU A 109 22.56 9.28 14.31
C GLU A 109 23.30 10.15 15.34
N SER A 110 23.48 11.44 15.04
CA SER A 110 24.25 12.33 15.90
C SER A 110 23.54 12.66 17.21
N ARG A 111 22.19 12.67 17.22
CA ARG A 111 21.39 12.86 18.45
C ARG A 111 20.76 11.58 18.98
N GLN A 112 21.03 10.44 18.35
CA GLN A 112 20.43 9.14 18.67
C GLN A 112 18.91 9.20 18.79
N LYS A 113 18.25 9.90 17.85
CA LYS A 113 16.79 10.11 17.88
C LYS A 113 16.13 9.50 16.65
N PHE A 114 15.15 8.64 16.86
CA PHE A 114 14.28 8.11 15.83
C PHE A 114 12.90 8.78 15.89
N ARG A 115 12.33 9.09 14.74
CA ARG A 115 10.96 9.58 14.58
C ARG A 115 10.32 8.85 13.42
N TYR A 116 9.04 8.55 13.56
CA TYR A 116 8.25 7.93 12.50
C TYR A 116 6.81 8.41 12.55
N ASP A 117 6.12 8.18 11.45
CA ASP A 117 4.68 8.37 11.32
C ASP A 117 4.14 7.35 10.30
N HIS A 118 2.82 7.24 10.21
CA HIS A 118 2.17 6.38 9.22
C HIS A 118 0.93 7.02 8.63
N ARG A 119 0.58 6.57 7.43
CA ARG A 119 -0.63 6.96 6.72
C ARG A 119 -1.39 5.67 6.36
N LYS A 120 -2.72 5.72 6.38
CA LYS A 120 -3.57 4.61 5.95
C LYS A 120 -4.71 5.09 5.07
N SER A 121 -5.14 4.23 4.16
CA SER A 121 -6.38 4.40 3.40
C SER A 121 -7.03 3.04 3.17
N ALA A 122 -8.26 2.90 3.64
CA ALA A 122 -9.13 1.76 3.51
C ALA A 122 -10.37 2.08 2.68
N ARG A 123 -10.38 3.23 1.96
CA ARG A 123 -11.54 3.80 1.25
C ARG A 123 -12.71 4.19 2.17
N GLY A 124 -12.47 4.38 3.46
CA GLY A 124 -13.45 4.96 4.37
C GLY A 124 -13.67 6.45 4.09
N MET A 125 -14.84 6.97 4.46
CA MET A 125 -15.20 8.39 4.22
C MET A 125 -14.25 9.41 4.87
N PHE A 126 -13.49 9.00 5.89
CA PHE A 126 -12.51 9.83 6.61
C PHE A 126 -11.07 9.46 6.31
N ASP A 127 -10.83 8.52 5.39
CA ASP A 127 -9.48 8.10 5.06
C ASP A 127 -8.78 9.11 4.16
N LEU A 128 -7.46 9.17 4.29
CA LEU A 128 -6.63 9.92 3.34
C LEU A 128 -6.75 9.28 1.95
N PRO A 129 -6.80 10.08 0.87
CA PRO A 129 -6.91 9.53 -0.46
C PRO A 129 -5.60 8.82 -0.83
N ALA A 130 -5.71 7.55 -1.23
CA ALA A 130 -4.67 6.83 -1.95
C ALA A 130 -4.85 7.05 -3.45
N VAL A 131 -3.81 7.53 -4.13
CA VAL A 131 -3.82 7.75 -5.58
C VAL A 131 -2.56 7.10 -6.15
N TYR A 132 -2.72 6.29 -7.18
CA TYR A 132 -1.61 5.65 -7.87
C TYR A 132 -1.83 5.70 -9.38
N SER A 133 -0.83 5.26 -10.15
CA SER A 133 -0.93 5.16 -11.60
C SER A 133 -0.33 3.86 -12.12
N ALA A 134 -1.08 3.16 -12.97
CA ALA A 134 -0.61 2.02 -13.76
C ALA A 134 0.07 2.44 -15.09
N LYS A 135 0.17 3.74 -15.37
CA LYS A 135 0.70 4.30 -16.64
C LYS A 135 1.98 5.13 -16.47
N ARG A 136 2.36 5.40 -15.24
CA ARG A 136 3.56 6.17 -14.87
C ARG A 136 3.89 5.87 -13.42
N TYR A 137 5.14 6.07 -13.04
CA TYR A 137 5.56 5.86 -11.67
C TYR A 137 5.06 6.99 -10.78
N TYR A 138 3.92 6.78 -10.13
CA TYR A 138 3.27 7.76 -9.26
C TYR A 138 2.43 7.05 -8.21
N LEU A 139 2.65 7.43 -6.95
CA LEU A 139 1.90 7.01 -5.79
C LEU A 139 1.79 8.17 -4.81
N ARG A 140 0.62 8.31 -4.20
CA ARG A 140 0.33 9.29 -3.15
C ARG A 140 -0.58 8.68 -2.11
N LEU A 141 -0.28 8.92 -0.85
CA LEU A 141 -1.15 8.59 0.28
C LEU A 141 -1.22 9.82 1.20
N GLY A 142 -2.34 10.54 1.13
CA GLY A 142 -2.45 11.86 1.75
C GLY A 142 -1.50 12.87 1.10
N ASP A 143 -0.56 13.40 1.89
CA ASP A 143 0.47 14.36 1.50
C ASP A 143 1.81 13.72 1.14
N TRP A 144 1.95 12.40 1.34
CA TRP A 144 3.18 11.68 1.01
C TRP A 144 3.14 11.15 -0.41
N THR A 145 4.26 11.27 -1.13
CA THR A 145 4.32 10.90 -2.55
C THR A 145 5.61 10.20 -2.93
N VAL A 146 5.52 9.28 -3.89
CA VAL A 146 6.63 8.79 -4.71
C VAL A 146 6.23 9.00 -6.16
N ARG A 147 7.11 9.63 -6.95
CA ARG A 147 6.85 9.83 -8.38
C ARG A 147 8.13 9.88 -9.17
N GLU A 148 8.07 9.52 -10.45
CA GLU A 148 9.15 9.77 -11.39
C GLU A 148 8.98 11.14 -12.05
N ALA A 149 10.09 11.85 -12.26
CA ALA A 149 10.18 12.99 -13.16
C ALA A 149 11.62 13.15 -13.69
N HIS A 150 11.76 13.23 -15.02
CA HIS A 150 13.06 13.40 -15.70
C HIS A 150 14.10 12.34 -15.34
N GLY A 151 13.67 11.08 -15.16
CA GLY A 151 14.52 9.96 -14.77
C GLY A 151 14.92 9.93 -13.30
N LEU A 152 14.32 10.79 -12.46
CA LEU A 152 14.55 10.82 -11.02
C LEU A 152 13.32 10.32 -10.28
N HIS A 153 13.53 9.56 -9.21
CA HIS A 153 12.48 9.25 -8.24
C HIS A 153 12.44 10.38 -7.21
N LEU A 154 11.30 11.06 -7.12
CA LEU A 154 11.03 12.14 -6.19
C LEU A 154 10.14 11.62 -5.07
N LEU A 155 10.67 11.68 -3.85
CA LEU A 155 10.04 11.17 -2.65
C LEU A 155 9.68 12.37 -1.77
N ARG A 156 8.50 12.32 -1.15
CA ARG A 156 8.04 13.31 -0.18
C ARG A 156 7.33 12.62 0.98
N ALA A 157 7.67 13.01 2.20
CA ALA A 157 6.99 12.62 3.42
C ALA A 157 7.06 13.73 4.48
N THR A 158 6.22 13.63 5.51
CA THR A 158 6.10 14.60 6.61
C THR A 158 6.04 13.87 7.94
N LEU A 159 6.63 14.44 9.00
CA LEU A 159 6.52 13.94 10.37
C LEU A 159 6.04 15.06 11.29
N GLY A 160 4.80 14.97 11.75
CA GLY A 160 4.15 16.09 12.45
C GLY A 160 4.15 17.36 11.59
N ASP A 161 4.13 18.51 12.26
CA ASP A 161 4.07 19.82 11.59
C ASP A 161 5.47 20.46 11.39
N ASP A 162 6.54 19.82 11.88
CA ASP A 162 7.88 20.41 11.97
C ASP A 162 8.92 19.80 11.01
N LEU A 163 8.61 18.70 10.34
CA LEU A 163 9.56 18.01 9.47
C LEU A 163 8.94 17.64 8.12
N ILE A 164 9.57 18.13 7.05
CA ILE A 164 9.30 17.74 5.67
C ILE A 164 10.57 17.05 5.13
N PHE A 165 10.39 15.87 4.57
CA PHE A 165 11.41 15.11 3.87
C PHE A 165 11.11 15.15 2.37
N GLU A 166 12.07 15.67 1.59
CA GLU A 166 12.03 15.63 0.13
C GLU A 166 13.39 15.20 -0.40
N VAL A 167 13.42 14.22 -1.31
CA VAL A 167 14.66 13.76 -1.93
C VAL A 167 14.42 13.40 -3.39
N ALA A 168 15.43 13.67 -4.22
CA ALA A 168 15.52 13.19 -5.59
C ALA A 168 16.57 12.09 -5.66
N LEU A 169 16.15 10.90 -6.06
CA LEU A 169 17.04 9.75 -6.24
C LEU A 169 17.25 9.51 -7.73
N LYS A 170 18.49 9.20 -8.10
CA LYS A 170 18.83 8.72 -9.43
C LYS A 170 18.86 7.19 -9.37
N PRO A 171 17.84 6.49 -9.90
CA PRO A 171 17.80 5.03 -9.96
C PRO A 171 18.86 4.46 -10.92
#